data_AF-A0A7G5IJP3-F1
#
_entry.id   AF-A0A7G5IJP3-F1
#
_cell.length_a   1.000
_cell.length_b   1.000
_cell.length_c   1.000
_cell.angle_alpha   90.00
_cell.angle_beta   90.00
_cell.angle_gamma   90.00
#
_symmetry.space_group_name_H-M   'P 1'
#
loop_
_entity.id
_entity.type
_entity.pdbx_description
1 polymer ?
#
loop_
_entity_poly.entity_id
_entity_poly.type
_entity_poly.pdbx_seq_one_letter_code
_entity_poly.pdbx_strand_id
1 'polypeptide(L)'
;MRKSATIFTSMAFFLCAAPVVAAEYSFSFVTNQPLFGGPVDGSGIFTTSDTPMTVGGETAFAVTSITGMVNGSAIAAPTGNYGNYFTTGGTFLDGSGLRFFTAAGNDIRFFFQDSVGRYRVNTFSPGSSSFVTAMSAPVLGAVPEPGTWATMILGFGAIGLSLRRSRQPSMVRARA
;
A
#
# COMPACT_ATOMS: atom_id res chain seq x y z
N MET A 1 39.34 -31.03 -42.76
CA MET A 1 38.71 -29.74 -42.40
C MET A 1 37.67 -29.99 -41.32
N ARG A 2 37.92 -29.62 -40.06
CA ARG A 2 37.00 -29.83 -38.93
C ARG A 2 36.08 -28.61 -38.81
N LYS A 3 34.76 -28.82 -38.88
CA LYS A 3 33.74 -27.76 -38.72
C LYS A 3 33.48 -27.56 -37.23
N SER A 4 33.92 -26.43 -36.66
CA SER A 4 33.54 -26.00 -35.31
C SER A 4 32.10 -25.49 -35.32
N ALA A 5 31.22 -26.12 -34.56
CA ALA A 5 29.85 -25.67 -34.34
C ALA A 5 29.80 -24.78 -33.08
N THR A 6 29.67 -23.48 -33.28
CA THR A 6 29.50 -22.49 -32.21
C THR A 6 28.03 -22.50 -31.78
N ILE A 7 27.75 -23.08 -30.61
CA ILE A 7 26.41 -23.07 -30.01
C ILE A 7 26.23 -21.72 -29.31
N PHE A 8 25.38 -20.85 -29.86
CA PHE A 8 24.90 -19.65 -29.17
C PHE A 8 23.75 -20.04 -28.24
N THR A 9 24.01 -20.03 -26.93
CA THR A 9 22.97 -20.18 -25.92
C THR A 9 22.30 -18.82 -25.70
N SER A 10 21.14 -18.61 -26.31
CA SER A 10 20.33 -17.42 -26.09
C SER A 10 19.71 -17.45 -24.69
N MET A 11 20.21 -16.60 -23.79
CA MET A 11 19.68 -16.46 -22.44
C MET A 11 18.48 -15.52 -22.47
N ALA A 12 17.26 -16.07 -22.51
CA ALA A 12 16.04 -15.29 -22.45
C ALA A 12 15.84 -14.75 -21.02
N PHE A 13 15.97 -13.44 -20.85
CA PHE A 13 15.59 -12.76 -19.62
C PHE A 13 14.07 -12.59 -19.59
N PHE A 14 13.39 -13.35 -18.73
CA PHE A 14 12.00 -13.08 -18.37
C PHE A 14 11.97 -11.89 -17.42
N LEU A 15 11.62 -10.71 -17.95
CA LEU A 15 11.21 -9.58 -17.14
C LEU A 15 9.78 -9.87 -16.66
N CYS A 16 9.62 -10.39 -15.45
CA CYS A 16 8.31 -10.39 -14.80
C CYS A 16 7.95 -8.95 -14.46
N ALA A 17 6.98 -8.37 -15.17
CA ALA A 17 6.30 -7.18 -14.68
C ALA A 17 5.60 -7.59 -13.38
N ALA A 18 5.98 -6.97 -12.25
CA ALA A 18 5.24 -7.14 -11.02
C ALA A 18 3.81 -6.65 -11.26
N PRO A 19 2.78 -7.37 -10.79
CA PRO A 19 1.43 -6.85 -10.85
C PRO A 19 1.40 -5.50 -10.14
N VAL A 20 0.82 -4.50 -10.80
CA VAL A 20 0.46 -3.26 -10.13
C VAL A 20 -0.60 -3.62 -9.09
N VAL A 21 -0.20 -3.58 -7.83
CA VAL A 21 -1.08 -3.84 -6.68
C VAL A 21 -1.59 -2.49 -6.20
N ALA A 22 -2.83 -2.47 -5.70
CA ALA A 22 -3.43 -1.32 -5.02
C ALA A 22 -2.44 -0.74 -3.99
N ALA A 23 -2.21 0.56 -4.03
CA ALA A 23 -1.32 1.21 -3.09
C ALA A 23 -2.05 1.43 -1.76
N GLU A 24 -1.32 1.23 -0.66
CA GLU A 24 -1.80 1.48 0.68
C GLU A 24 -1.10 2.70 1.28
N TYR A 25 -1.86 3.54 1.96
CA TYR A 25 -1.35 4.73 2.63
C TYR A 25 -1.88 4.77 4.06
N SER A 26 -0.97 4.80 5.02
CA SER A 26 -1.33 5.09 6.40
C SER A 26 -1.77 6.55 6.51
N PHE A 27 -2.73 6.82 7.37
CA PHE A 27 -3.10 8.17 7.75
C PHE A 27 -3.30 8.26 9.25
N SER A 28 -3.12 9.46 9.78
CA SER A 28 -3.58 9.81 11.11
C SER A 28 -4.01 11.26 11.18
N PHE A 29 -4.89 11.56 12.12
CA PHE A 29 -5.25 12.92 12.49
C PHE A 29 -5.47 13.03 14.00
N VAL A 30 -5.18 14.21 14.55
CA VAL A 30 -5.40 14.52 15.96
C VAL A 30 -5.97 15.93 16.09
N THR A 31 -6.85 16.11 17.08
CA THR A 31 -7.28 17.42 17.56
C THR A 31 -7.49 17.42 19.08
N ASN A 32 -7.07 18.51 19.70
CA ASN A 32 -7.31 18.78 21.13
C ASN A 32 -8.68 19.44 21.37
N GLN A 33 -9.41 19.76 20.29
CA GLN A 33 -10.76 20.30 20.40
C GLN A 33 -11.76 19.17 20.69
N PRO A 34 -12.79 19.44 21.51
CA PRO A 34 -13.82 18.46 21.83
C PRO A 34 -14.70 18.15 20.61
N LEU A 35 -14.27 17.21 19.78
CA LEU A 35 -15.09 16.54 18.79
C LEU A 35 -15.64 15.27 19.46
N PHE A 36 -16.95 14.98 19.39
CA PHE A 36 -17.56 13.86 20.15
C PHE A 36 -17.50 13.98 21.68
N GLY A 37 -17.39 15.18 22.24
CA GLY A 37 -17.35 15.37 23.70
C GLY A 37 -15.96 15.18 24.33
N GLY A 38 -14.90 15.07 23.53
CA GLY A 38 -13.52 15.02 24.01
C GLY A 38 -12.49 15.18 22.88
N PRO A 39 -11.18 15.13 23.18
CA PRO A 39 -10.15 15.08 22.15
C PRO A 39 -10.41 13.94 21.16
N VAL A 40 -9.98 14.13 19.91
CA VAL A 40 -10.18 13.13 18.86
C VAL A 40 -8.91 12.78 18.16
N ASP A 41 -8.67 11.49 18.11
CA ASP A 41 -7.62 10.84 17.35
C ASP A 41 -8.23 9.83 16.38
N GLY A 42 -7.76 9.86 15.15
CA GLY A 42 -8.13 8.89 14.13
C GLY A 42 -6.89 8.43 13.39
N SER A 43 -6.85 7.14 13.07
CA SER A 43 -5.75 6.57 12.30
C SER A 43 -6.22 5.37 11.51
N GLY A 44 -5.52 5.05 10.42
CA GLY A 44 -5.92 3.95 9.57
C GLY A 44 -5.09 3.81 8.31
N ILE A 45 -5.58 2.96 7.41
CA ILE A 45 -5.01 2.73 6.08
C ILE A 45 -6.06 3.09 5.03
N PHE A 46 -5.67 3.89 4.04
CA PHE A 46 -6.36 4.00 2.76
C PHE A 46 -5.82 2.94 1.81
N THR A 47 -6.71 2.20 1.16
CA THR A 47 -6.37 1.43 -0.04
C THR A 47 -6.84 2.23 -1.25
N THR A 48 -5.97 2.43 -2.23
CA THR A 48 -6.31 3.21 -3.44
C THR A 48 -6.41 2.32 -4.68
N SER A 49 -7.02 2.86 -5.73
CA SER A 49 -6.91 2.32 -7.08
C SER A 49 -5.47 2.41 -7.58
N ASP A 50 -5.19 1.63 -8.59
CA ASP A 50 -3.96 1.67 -9.37
C ASP A 50 -4.01 2.65 -10.54
N THR A 51 -5.21 3.05 -10.94
CA THR A 51 -5.43 3.93 -12.08
C THR A 51 -5.32 5.38 -11.61
N PRO A 52 -4.31 6.14 -12.05
CA PRO A 52 -4.20 7.55 -11.73
C PRO A 52 -5.28 8.33 -12.46
N MET A 53 -5.80 9.36 -11.80
CA MET A 53 -6.69 10.35 -12.39
C MET A 53 -6.26 11.75 -11.99
N THR A 54 -6.89 12.77 -12.58
CA THR A 54 -6.62 14.17 -12.25
C THR A 54 -7.80 14.76 -11.49
N VAL A 55 -7.54 15.28 -10.28
CA VAL A 55 -8.53 15.96 -9.43
C VAL A 55 -7.92 17.27 -8.98
N GLY A 56 -8.60 18.39 -9.25
CA GLY A 56 -8.09 19.72 -8.86
C GLY A 56 -6.75 20.11 -9.51
N GLY A 57 -6.35 19.46 -10.61
CA GLY A 57 -5.04 19.66 -11.23
C GLY A 57 -3.91 18.82 -10.63
N GLU A 58 -4.19 17.99 -9.64
CA GLU A 58 -3.24 17.05 -9.03
C GLU A 58 -3.49 15.62 -9.49
N THR A 59 -2.45 14.78 -9.48
CA THR A 59 -2.61 13.33 -9.63
C THR A 59 -3.23 12.75 -8.38
N ALA A 60 -4.32 12.01 -8.58
CA ALA A 60 -5.09 11.39 -7.52
C ALA A 60 -5.41 9.93 -7.84
N PHE A 61 -5.75 9.17 -6.81
CA PHE A 61 -6.18 7.78 -6.89
C PHE A 61 -7.48 7.61 -6.12
N ALA A 62 -8.41 6.82 -6.65
CA ALA A 62 -9.66 6.56 -5.93
C ALA A 62 -9.38 5.72 -4.68
N VAL A 63 -9.81 6.17 -3.51
CA VAL A 63 -9.79 5.39 -2.26
C VAL A 63 -10.87 4.31 -2.37
N THR A 64 -10.43 3.06 -2.55
CA THR A 64 -11.29 1.89 -2.72
C THR A 64 -11.69 1.28 -1.39
N SER A 65 -10.85 1.44 -0.36
CA SER A 65 -11.16 1.00 1.00
C SER A 65 -10.48 1.90 2.03
N ILE A 66 -11.04 1.92 3.24
CA ILE A 66 -10.41 2.53 4.40
C ILE A 66 -10.54 1.57 5.58
N THR A 67 -9.51 1.42 6.39
CA THR A 67 -9.57 0.65 7.64
C THR A 67 -8.92 1.48 8.74
N GLY A 68 -9.23 1.21 10.01
CA GLY A 68 -8.62 1.94 11.12
C GLY A 68 -9.56 2.17 12.28
N MET A 69 -9.23 3.18 13.10
CA MET A 69 -9.94 3.52 14.33
C MET A 69 -10.12 5.04 14.42
N VAL A 70 -11.24 5.49 15.00
CA VAL A 70 -11.44 6.85 15.49
C VAL A 70 -11.94 6.77 16.93
N ASN A 71 -11.22 7.38 17.88
CA ASN A 71 -11.52 7.32 19.32
C ASN A 71 -11.77 5.90 19.82
N GLY A 72 -10.97 4.93 19.37
CA GLY A 72 -11.16 3.52 19.74
C GLY A 72 -12.35 2.81 19.08
N SER A 73 -13.13 3.46 18.23
CA SER A 73 -14.16 2.81 17.41
C SER A 73 -13.63 2.49 16.02
N ALA A 74 -13.79 1.25 15.56
CA ALA A 74 -13.38 0.83 14.22
C ALA A 74 -14.06 1.66 13.13
N ILE A 75 -13.33 1.97 12.07
CA ILE A 75 -13.87 2.59 10.85
C ILE A 75 -14.64 1.52 10.08
N ALA A 76 -15.89 1.85 9.75
CA ALA A 76 -16.74 1.10 8.82
C ALA A 76 -16.82 1.89 7.50
N ALA A 77 -16.20 1.33 6.47
CA ALA A 77 -15.61 2.07 5.37
C ALA A 77 -15.98 1.54 3.98
N PRO A 78 -15.84 2.38 2.94
CA PRO A 78 -16.46 3.68 2.74
C PRO A 78 -17.91 3.51 2.24
N THR A 79 -18.81 4.45 2.52
CA THR A 79 -20.26 4.28 2.29
C THR A 79 -20.91 5.39 1.47
N GLY A 80 -20.15 6.28 0.81
CA GLY A 80 -20.74 7.43 0.12
C GLY A 80 -19.95 8.03 -1.05
N ASN A 81 -20.66 8.80 -1.87
CA ASN A 81 -20.25 9.41 -3.15
C ASN A 81 -19.41 10.70 -3.04
N TYR A 82 -18.88 11.08 -1.87
CA TYR A 82 -17.97 12.23 -1.82
C TYR A 82 -16.58 11.84 -2.30
N GLY A 83 -15.89 12.75 -2.98
CA GLY A 83 -14.69 12.53 -3.80
C GLY A 83 -13.56 11.79 -3.11
N ASN A 84 -13.74 10.48 -2.96
CA ASN A 84 -12.88 9.53 -2.28
C ASN A 84 -11.56 9.42 -3.04
N TYR A 85 -10.74 10.45 -2.98
CA TYR A 85 -9.52 10.58 -3.75
C TYR A 85 -8.37 10.85 -2.80
N PHE A 86 -7.33 10.04 -2.96
CA PHE A 86 -6.03 10.28 -2.36
C PHE A 86 -5.19 11.07 -3.35
N THR A 87 -4.80 12.29 -3.00
CA THR A 87 -3.98 13.15 -3.83
C THR A 87 -2.50 12.95 -3.51
N THR A 88 -1.63 13.10 -4.52
CA THR A 88 -0.16 12.99 -4.36
C THR A 88 0.56 14.34 -4.28
N GLY A 89 -0.19 15.44 -4.29
CA GLY A 89 0.35 16.79 -4.21
C GLY A 89 0.68 17.23 -2.79
N GLY A 90 0.51 18.53 -2.52
CA GLY A 90 0.85 19.12 -1.21
C GLY A 90 -0.05 18.64 -0.07
N THR A 91 -1.17 18.02 -0.41
CA THR A 91 -2.17 17.47 0.52
C THR A 91 -2.54 16.07 0.06
N PHE A 92 -3.00 15.21 0.96
CA PHE A 92 -3.37 13.83 0.65
C PHE A 92 -4.89 13.61 0.50
N LEU A 93 -5.68 14.66 0.72
CA LEU A 93 -7.12 14.73 0.44
C LEU A 93 -7.41 16.11 -0.14
N ASP A 94 -8.44 16.22 -0.98
CA ASP A 94 -8.93 17.49 -1.50
C ASP A 94 -10.10 18.06 -0.66
N GLY A 95 -10.74 19.12 -1.16
CA GLY A 95 -11.96 19.71 -0.60
C GLY A 95 -13.20 18.81 -0.62
N SER A 96 -13.20 17.76 -1.46
CA SER A 96 -14.26 16.76 -1.51
C SER A 96 -14.12 15.76 -0.36
N GLY A 97 -12.88 15.36 -0.09
CA GLY A 97 -12.43 14.46 0.97
C GLY A 97 -13.17 13.13 1.05
N LEU A 98 -13.18 12.55 2.24
CA LEU A 98 -13.70 11.23 2.54
C LEU A 98 -14.88 11.31 3.49
N ARG A 99 -15.86 10.41 3.29
CA ARG A 99 -16.94 10.15 4.24
C ARG A 99 -16.93 8.68 4.64
N PHE A 100 -16.94 8.43 5.94
CA PHE A 100 -16.99 7.08 6.50
C PHE A 100 -17.79 7.06 7.80
N PHE A 101 -18.21 5.87 8.20
CA PHE A 101 -18.83 5.65 9.51
C PHE A 101 -17.83 5.02 10.47
N THR A 102 -18.12 5.13 11.76
CA THR A 102 -17.48 4.27 12.76
C THR A 102 -18.45 3.16 13.17
N ALA A 103 -17.96 2.07 13.75
CA ALA A 103 -18.79 0.99 14.31
C ALA A 103 -19.80 1.50 15.35
N ALA A 104 -19.49 2.60 16.04
CA ALA A 104 -20.42 3.30 16.94
C ALA A 104 -21.50 4.14 16.22
N GLY A 105 -21.53 4.16 14.88
CA GLY A 105 -22.54 4.86 14.08
C GLY A 105 -22.24 6.34 13.80
N ASN A 106 -21.05 6.85 14.18
CA ASN A 106 -20.70 8.24 13.90
C ASN A 106 -20.41 8.44 12.41
N ASP A 107 -21.09 9.39 11.77
CA ASP A 107 -20.82 9.87 10.40
C ASP A 107 -19.70 10.90 10.43
N ILE A 108 -18.56 10.57 9.82
CA ILE A 108 -17.34 11.38 9.83
C ILE A 108 -17.02 11.80 8.40
N ARG A 109 -16.74 13.09 8.22
CA ARG A 109 -16.14 13.63 7.00
C ARG A 109 -14.76 14.18 7.28
N PHE A 110 -13.78 13.74 6.52
CA PHE A 110 -12.39 14.11 6.65
C PHE A 110 -11.89 14.65 5.31
N PHE A 111 -11.48 15.91 5.28
CA PHE A 111 -11.15 16.61 4.03
C PHE A 111 -10.11 17.70 4.28
N PHE A 112 -9.49 18.18 3.21
CA PHE A 112 -8.63 19.35 3.26
C PHE A 112 -9.42 20.59 2.87
N GLN A 113 -9.38 21.65 3.68
CA GLN A 113 -10.09 22.89 3.38
C GLN A 113 -9.14 23.91 2.77
N ASP A 114 -9.13 23.99 1.43
CA ASP A 114 -8.21 24.84 0.64
C ASP A 114 -8.19 26.31 1.10
N SER A 115 -9.37 26.88 1.41
CA SER A 115 -9.50 28.28 1.83
C SER A 115 -8.76 28.63 3.13
N VAL A 116 -8.41 27.62 3.93
CA VAL A 116 -7.72 27.80 5.22
C VAL A 116 -6.38 27.05 5.22
N GLY A 117 -6.10 26.23 4.20
CA GLY A 117 -4.87 25.43 4.12
C GLY A 117 -4.73 24.40 5.24
N ARG A 118 -5.85 23.83 5.72
CA ARG A 118 -5.87 22.90 6.87
C ARG A 118 -6.83 21.75 6.68
N TYR A 119 -6.48 20.61 7.27
CA TYR A 119 -7.38 19.47 7.37
C TYR A 119 -8.49 19.74 8.38
N ARG A 120 -9.67 19.22 8.07
CA ARG A 120 -10.88 19.37 8.87
C ARG A 120 -11.59 18.04 9.01
N VAL A 121 -12.11 17.81 10.21
CA VAL A 121 -12.99 16.68 10.50
C VAL A 121 -14.35 17.23 10.93
N ASN A 122 -15.39 16.77 10.25
CA ASN A 122 -16.77 17.03 10.60
C ASN A 122 -17.43 15.74 11.06
N THR A 123 -18.36 15.88 11.99
CA THR A 123 -19.17 14.81 12.52
C THR A 123 -20.62 15.26 12.42
N PHE A 124 -21.55 14.37 12.05
CA PHE A 124 -22.97 14.73 11.86
C PHE A 124 -23.89 14.16 12.93
N SER A 125 -23.37 13.29 13.79
CA SER A 125 -24.02 12.81 15.00
C SER A 125 -22.91 12.71 16.07
N PRO A 126 -22.85 13.64 17.05
CA PRO A 126 -23.82 14.69 17.41
C PRO A 126 -23.74 16.03 16.63
N GLY A 127 -22.94 16.16 15.57
CA GLY A 127 -22.84 17.43 14.83
C GLY A 127 -21.72 18.33 15.37
N SER A 128 -20.48 18.08 14.96
CA SER A 128 -19.32 18.85 15.40
C SER A 128 -18.30 19.03 14.29
N SER A 129 -17.41 20.01 14.43
CA SER A 129 -16.45 20.35 13.39
C SER A 129 -15.21 21.00 13.97
N SER A 130 -14.04 20.53 13.55
CA SER A 130 -12.76 21.07 14.01
C SER A 130 -11.66 20.88 12.99
N PHE A 131 -10.67 21.77 13.03
CA PHE A 131 -9.41 21.57 12.32
C PHE A 131 -8.55 20.55 13.05
N VAL A 132 -7.86 19.73 12.27
CA VAL A 132 -7.00 18.66 12.77
C VAL A 132 -5.59 18.83 12.22
N THR A 133 -4.60 18.32 12.95
CA THR A 133 -3.29 18.03 12.37
C THR A 133 -3.37 16.63 11.79
N ALA A 134 -3.12 16.49 10.48
CA ALA A 134 -3.17 15.20 9.83
C ALA A 134 -1.91 14.92 9.01
N MET A 135 -1.59 13.64 8.88
CA MET A 135 -0.44 13.15 8.13
C MET A 135 -0.81 11.87 7.39
N SER A 136 -0.11 11.61 6.30
CA SER A 136 -0.20 10.34 5.58
C SER A 136 1.18 9.91 5.08
N ALA A 137 1.39 8.60 5.01
CA ALA A 137 2.62 8.00 4.49
C ALA A 137 2.30 6.68 3.79
N PRO A 138 3.02 6.34 2.70
CA PRO A 138 2.84 5.05 2.03
C PRO A 138 3.13 3.89 2.99
N VAL A 139 2.26 2.88 2.98
CA VAL A 139 2.52 1.62 3.68
C VAL A 139 3.50 0.84 2.83
N LEU A 140 4.76 0.80 3.27
CA LEU A 140 5.75 -0.05 2.64
C LEU A 140 5.37 -1.50 2.94
N GLY A 141 5.09 -2.27 1.89
CA GLY A 141 4.87 -3.71 2.02
C GLY A 141 6.01 -4.33 2.81
N ALA A 142 5.70 -5.27 3.70
CA ALA A 142 6.69 -5.92 4.53
C ALA A 142 7.79 -6.50 3.64
N VAL A 143 8.96 -5.88 3.65
CA VAL A 143 10.15 -6.45 3.01
C VAL A 143 10.42 -7.74 3.78
N PRO A 144 10.59 -8.89 3.09
CA PRO A 144 10.85 -10.15 3.79
C PRO A 144 11.99 -9.93 4.78
N GLU A 145 11.82 -10.40 6.01
CA GLU A 145 12.86 -10.24 7.03
C GLU A 145 14.17 -10.87 6.54
N PRO A 146 15.35 -10.39 6.97
CA PRO A 146 16.65 -10.95 6.55
C PRO A 146 16.74 -12.47 6.67
N GLY A 147 16.04 -13.08 7.64
CA GLY A 147 15.92 -14.53 7.77
C GLY A 147 15.23 -15.21 6.58
N THR A 148 14.18 -14.60 6.02
CA THR A 148 13.48 -15.10 4.83
C THR A 148 14.38 -15.06 3.59
N TRP A 149 15.21 -14.02 3.45
CA TRP A 149 16.21 -14.00 2.37
C TRP A 149 17.24 -15.10 2.56
N ALA A 150 17.70 -15.32 3.80
CA ALA A 150 18.66 -16.37 4.10
C ALA A 150 18.10 -17.76 3.79
N THR A 151 16.84 -18.05 4.12
CA THR A 151 16.21 -19.35 3.81
C THR A 151 16.00 -19.54 2.31
N MET A 152 15.65 -18.49 1.57
CA MET A 152 15.59 -18.54 0.10
C MET A 152 16.96 -18.83 -0.50
N ILE A 153 18.00 -18.09 -0.09
CA ILE A 153 19.38 -18.29 -0.56
C ILE A 153 19.87 -19.70 -0.23
N LEU A 154 19.63 -20.19 1.00
CA LEU A 154 19.96 -21.55 1.38
C LEU A 154 19.22 -22.59 0.55
N GLY A 155 17.91 -22.40 0.32
CA GLY A 155 17.10 -23.29 -0.51
C GLY A 155 17.61 -23.39 -1.95
N PHE A 156 17.83 -22.24 -2.60
CA PHE A 156 18.39 -22.20 -3.95
C PHE A 156 19.83 -22.73 -4.01
N GLY A 157 20.64 -22.44 -2.99
CA GLY A 157 21.99 -22.96 -2.86
C GLY A 157 22.02 -24.49 -2.74
N ALA A 158 21.13 -25.06 -1.92
CA ALA A 158 21.01 -26.50 -1.74
C ALA A 158 20.58 -27.21 -3.04
N ILE A 159 19.59 -26.66 -3.75
CA ILE A 159 19.15 -27.18 -5.06
C ILE A 159 20.30 -27.12 -6.07
N GLY A 160 21.01 -25.98 -6.15
CA GLY A 160 22.15 -25.80 -7.04
C GLY A 160 23.29 -26.78 -6.76
N LEU A 161 23.60 -27.04 -5.48
CA LEU A 161 24.60 -28.02 -5.06
C LEU A 161 24.19 -29.45 -5.43
N SER A 162 22.92 -29.81 -5.25
CA SER A 162 22.39 -31.12 -5.63
C SER A 162 22.55 -31.41 -7.13
N LEU A 163 22.21 -30.43 -7.98
CA LEU A 163 22.35 -30.52 -9.44
C LEU A 163 23.82 -30.60 -9.90
N ARG A 164 24.76 -29.98 -9.15
CA ARG A 164 26.19 -30.10 -9.45
C ARG A 164 26.74 -31.48 -9.11
N ARG A 165 26.25 -32.10 -8.02
CA ARG A 165 26.73 -33.41 -7.55
C ARG A 165 26.27 -34.56 -8.46
N SER A 166 25.11 -34.46 -9.09
CA SER A 166 24.57 -35.52 -9.97
C SER A 166 25.31 -35.67 -11.32
N ARG A 167 26.20 -34.73 -11.66
CA ARG A 167 26.95 -34.74 -12.93
C ARG A 167 28.27 -35.51 -12.88
N GLN A 168 28.54 -36.32 -11.85
CA GLN A 168 29.73 -37.16 -11.88
C GLN A 168 29.62 -38.19 -13.03
N PRO A 169 30.55 -38.18 -14.00
CA PRO A 169 30.50 -39.11 -15.12
C PRO A 169 30.59 -40.52 -14.54
N SER A 170 29.55 -41.31 -14.76
CA SER A 170 29.58 -42.75 -14.54
C SER A 170 30.76 -43.28 -15.33
N MET A 171 31.84 -43.63 -14.64
CA MET A 171 32.99 -44.29 -15.24
C MET A 171 32.47 -45.57 -15.90
N VAL A 172 32.33 -45.52 -17.22
CA VAL A 172 32.03 -46.69 -18.04
C VAL A 172 33.23 -47.60 -17.91
N ARG A 173 33.09 -48.62 -17.07
CA ARG A 173 34.15 -49.62 -16.83
C ARG A 173 34.24 -50.48 -18.09
N ALA A 174 35.18 -50.16 -18.97
CA ALA A 174 35.52 -51.02 -20.10
C ALA A 174 36.01 -52.37 -19.54
N ARG A 175 35.28 -53.45 -19.81
CA ARG A 175 35.75 -54.80 -19.57
C ARG A 175 36.63 -55.20 -20.76
N ALA A 176 37.88 -55.58 -20.45
CA ALA A 176 38.79 -56.26 -21.36
C ALA A 176 38.59 -57.76 -21.25
#